data_AF-A0A7D9EZW1-F1
#
_entry.id   AF-A0A7D9EZW1-F1
#
_cell.length_a   1.000
_cell.length_b   1.000
_cell.length_c   1.000
_cell.angle_alpha   90.00
_cell.angle_beta   90.00
_cell.angle_gamma   90.00
#
_symmetry.space_group_name_H-M   'P 1'
#
loop_
_entity.id
_entity.type
_entity.pdbx_description
1 polymer ?
#
loop_
_entity_poly.entity_id
_entity_poly.type
_entity_poly.pdbx_seq_one_letter_code
_entity_poly.pdbx_strand_id
1 'polypeptide(L)'
;MASEDEDFQFINYNPPPDPPCCEEVNGKITCDLTGYDPPTHFPSKICSKRNLQVLKLIIDDFEIPKEIGNLHKLEHLVLCQCDNDINLETRITKIPTTLRNLKNLKVLNLRNNPLYMFPSQLTELFNLEELHVSNCQLANLPDSFAKLQLLKTLDLSNNLFKDLPSCIMKLCNLCKLYVADGCLQNICGEIKNLVNLERLQLTSNELMSLPEGLFELVNLKKLYLNNNKLTSLHDKVGKLVNLEYLVLNQNKLTKIPETIGKLKELRYLNLHENMLSCLPESVTSLEQIETLLVDHNPLQVPPVHVCNQGIESVRNYFKAMKNTKNIHAKRLKVVVLGESMAGKTSLVNALMTGESTQIDEDDRTFGVVFYHWKPEPEVDELELMVVDCAGQKKYQMTHQLFLSEGALFILAVDLFRYGFDSPESYQENVGQWISLVAARIPRARILVVPTHIDECHYEEDIDLKVRNILVNMKEQREEMVSEIDKKIKHVKKTEGHCIPSEELAKILEQHREQKDNLPVMSLQYK
;
A
#
# COMPACT_ATOMS: atom_id res chain seq x y z
N MET A 1 -49.41 -16.21 22.90
CA MET A 1 -48.32 -15.47 22.20
C MET A 1 -47.84 -14.41 23.19
N ALA A 2 -46.65 -14.46 23.76
CA ALA A 2 -45.50 -15.32 23.59
C ALA A 2 -44.78 -15.43 24.95
N SER A 3 -44.20 -16.59 25.20
CA SER A 3 -43.29 -16.91 26.30
C SER A 3 -41.84 -16.75 25.84
N GLU A 4 -40.95 -16.55 26.81
CA GLU A 4 -39.51 -16.86 26.81
C GLU A 4 -38.55 -15.92 26.05
N ASP A 5 -38.05 -14.91 26.77
CA ASP A 5 -36.67 -14.40 26.63
C ASP A 5 -35.86 -14.97 27.82
N GLU A 6 -35.44 -16.23 27.73
CA GLU A 6 -34.43 -16.85 28.61
C GLU A 6 -33.08 -16.80 27.89
N ASP A 7 -32.26 -15.76 28.11
CA ASP A 7 -30.83 -15.78 27.74
C ASP A 7 -29.99 -14.66 28.41
N PHE A 8 -30.26 -14.33 29.68
CA PHE A 8 -29.32 -13.53 30.49
C PHE A 8 -28.90 -14.30 31.73
N GLN A 9 -27.85 -15.11 31.59
CA GLN A 9 -27.10 -15.60 32.74
C GLN A 9 -26.39 -14.39 33.40
N PHE A 10 -26.79 -14.07 34.63
CA PHE A 10 -25.97 -13.22 35.50
C PHE A 10 -24.64 -13.92 35.74
N ILE A 11 -23.59 -13.47 35.04
CA ILE A 11 -22.22 -13.81 35.41
C ILE A 11 -22.03 -13.30 36.83
N ASN A 12 -21.71 -14.20 37.77
CA ASN A 12 -21.30 -13.83 39.11
C ASN A 12 -20.14 -12.83 39.00
N TYR A 13 -20.43 -11.56 39.24
CA TYR A 13 -19.44 -10.50 39.29
C TYR A 13 -18.62 -10.73 40.56
N ASN A 14 -17.55 -11.51 40.45
CA ASN A 14 -16.51 -11.50 41.47
C ASN A 14 -15.90 -10.09 41.42
N PRO A 15 -16.06 -9.26 42.46
CA PRO A 15 -15.37 -7.98 42.49
C PRO A 15 -13.87 -8.24 42.33
N PRO A 16 -13.14 -7.39 41.58
CA PRO A 16 -11.69 -7.54 41.47
C PRO A 16 -11.10 -7.62 42.88
N PRO A 17 -10.10 -8.49 43.12
CA PRO A 17 -9.45 -8.58 44.43
C PRO A 17 -8.96 -7.19 44.86
N ASP A 18 -8.94 -6.91 46.16
CA ASP A 18 -8.33 -5.67 46.65
C ASP A 18 -6.90 -5.54 46.10
N PRO A 19 -6.45 -4.33 45.70
CA PRO A 19 -5.12 -4.15 45.12
C PRO A 19 -4.06 -4.70 46.07
N PRO A 20 -3.18 -5.62 45.61
CA PRO A 20 -2.27 -6.35 46.47
C PRO A 20 -1.32 -5.39 47.16
N CYS A 21 -1.09 -5.63 48.44
CA CYS A 21 0.09 -5.08 49.12
C CYS A 21 1.33 -5.56 48.36
N CYS A 22 2.35 -4.69 48.22
CA CYS A 22 3.56 -5.00 47.46
C CYS A 22 4.06 -6.44 47.69
N GLU A 23 4.25 -7.19 46.62
CA GLU A 23 4.62 -8.60 46.64
C GLU A 23 6.06 -8.79 46.17
N GLU A 24 6.69 -9.90 46.55
CA GLU A 24 7.99 -10.27 46.00
C GLU A 24 7.80 -11.07 44.71
N VAL A 25 8.20 -10.49 43.58
CA VAL A 25 8.11 -11.11 42.26
C VAL A 25 9.51 -11.15 41.67
N ASN A 26 10.02 -12.36 41.36
CA ASN A 26 11.37 -12.58 40.83
C ASN A 26 12.48 -11.94 41.70
N GLY A 27 12.34 -11.99 43.03
CA GLY A 27 13.29 -11.38 43.97
C GLY A 27 13.23 -9.86 44.05
N LYS A 28 12.21 -9.22 43.46
CA LYS A 28 11.97 -7.77 43.53
C LYS A 28 10.67 -7.45 44.24
N ILE A 29 10.73 -6.48 45.15
CA ILE A 29 9.52 -5.94 45.79
C ILE A 29 8.76 -5.12 44.74
N THR A 30 7.58 -5.59 44.38
CA THR A 30 6.80 -5.15 43.23
C THR A 30 5.40 -4.71 43.67
N CYS A 31 4.95 -3.59 43.11
CA CYS A 31 3.57 -3.13 43.17
C CYS A 31 3.09 -2.95 41.73
N ASP A 32 2.26 -3.88 41.25
CA ASP A 32 1.70 -3.84 39.90
C ASP A 32 0.20 -3.65 40.00
N LEU A 33 -0.25 -2.45 39.64
CA LEU A 33 -1.66 -2.08 39.66
C LEU A 33 -2.27 -2.04 38.25
N THR A 34 -1.57 -2.55 37.23
CA THR A 34 -2.03 -2.49 35.83
C THR A 34 -3.17 -3.46 35.51
N GLY A 35 -3.37 -4.49 36.33
CA GLY A 35 -4.49 -5.42 36.21
C GLY A 35 -5.76 -5.02 36.97
N TYR A 36 -5.79 -3.82 37.55
CA TYR A 36 -6.90 -3.30 38.34
C TYR A 36 -7.50 -2.07 37.67
N ASP A 37 -8.73 -1.72 38.05
CA ASP A 37 -9.33 -0.45 37.64
C ASP A 37 -8.40 0.71 38.02
N PRO A 38 -8.15 1.67 37.12
CA PRO A 38 -7.28 2.80 37.42
C PRO A 38 -7.77 3.53 38.66
N PRO A 39 -6.90 3.81 39.64
CA PRO A 39 -7.34 4.47 40.86
C PRO A 39 -7.74 5.91 40.54
N THR A 40 -8.76 6.44 41.23
CA THR A 40 -9.20 7.83 41.04
C THR A 40 -8.16 8.87 41.51
N HIS A 41 -7.20 8.46 42.34
CA HIS A 41 -6.13 9.28 42.87
C HIS A 41 -4.83 8.48 42.99
N PHE A 42 -3.68 9.15 42.97
CA PHE A 42 -2.41 8.46 43.19
C PHE A 42 -2.41 7.78 44.58
N PRO A 43 -2.10 6.47 44.67
CA PRO A 43 -2.03 5.76 45.95
C PRO A 43 -0.78 6.17 46.75
N SER A 44 -0.83 7.34 47.37
CA SER A 44 0.31 8.02 48.03
C SER A 44 0.96 7.21 49.17
N LYS A 45 0.24 6.25 49.76
CA LYS A 45 0.81 5.28 50.71
C LYS A 45 1.96 4.46 50.09
N ILE A 46 1.96 4.23 48.78
CA ILE A 46 3.05 3.52 48.09
C ILE A 46 4.37 4.26 48.24
N CYS A 47 4.37 5.60 48.23
CA CYS A 47 5.57 6.42 48.37
C CYS A 47 6.27 6.24 49.74
N SER A 48 5.60 5.63 50.73
CA SER A 48 6.21 5.26 52.01
C SER A 48 7.02 3.95 51.96
N LYS A 49 6.83 3.12 50.93
CA LYS A 49 7.49 1.81 50.75
C LYS A 49 8.88 1.99 50.17
N ARG A 50 9.84 2.49 50.95
CA ARG A 50 11.22 2.82 50.51
C ARG A 50 12.01 1.66 49.90
N ASN A 51 11.60 0.41 50.13
CA ASN A 51 12.22 -0.78 49.56
C ASN A 51 11.62 -1.22 48.20
N LEU A 52 10.59 -0.52 47.70
CA LEU A 52 9.94 -0.85 46.43
C LEU A 52 10.94 -0.72 45.27
N GLN A 53 10.99 -1.76 44.42
CA GLN A 53 11.87 -1.83 43.26
C GLN A 53 11.11 -1.74 41.94
N VAL A 54 9.85 -2.16 41.92
CA VAL A 54 8.99 -2.10 40.74
C VAL A 54 7.66 -1.45 41.11
N LEU A 55 7.29 -0.40 40.38
CA LEU A 55 5.98 0.24 40.48
C LEU A 55 5.38 0.33 39.08
N LYS A 56 4.20 -0.25 38.89
CA LYS A 56 3.42 -0.10 37.66
C LYS A 56 2.03 0.39 37.97
N LEU A 57 1.62 1.43 37.28
CA LEU A 57 0.36 2.11 37.49
C LEU A 57 -0.17 2.63 36.17
N ILE A 58 -1.45 2.38 35.92
CA ILE A 58 -2.21 3.06 34.89
C ILE A 58 -2.73 4.36 35.49
N ILE A 59 -2.51 5.49 34.81
CA ILE A 59 -2.93 6.79 35.29
C ILE A 59 -4.04 7.36 34.41
N ASP A 60 -5.16 7.71 35.03
CA ASP A 60 -6.25 8.45 34.39
C ASP A 60 -6.09 9.97 34.59
N ASP A 61 -6.66 10.52 35.66
CA ASP A 61 -6.88 11.98 35.83
C ASP A 61 -6.08 12.62 36.97
N PHE A 62 -5.11 11.92 37.58
CA PHE A 62 -4.42 12.41 38.79
C PHE A 62 -2.95 12.80 38.58
N GLU A 63 -2.50 13.82 39.32
CA GLU A 63 -1.10 14.23 39.35
C GLU A 63 -0.20 13.21 40.06
N ILE A 64 1.04 13.07 39.57
CA ILE A 64 2.06 12.25 40.21
C ILE A 64 2.67 13.05 41.39
N PRO A 65 2.56 12.56 42.64
CA PRO A 65 3.03 13.27 43.81
C PRO A 65 4.56 13.37 43.86
N LYS A 66 5.08 14.45 44.45
CA LYS A 66 6.54 14.68 44.58
C LYS A 66 7.21 13.59 45.42
N GLU A 67 6.47 12.96 46.32
CA GLU A 67 6.90 11.89 47.20
C GLU A 67 7.33 10.63 46.44
N ILE A 68 6.97 10.48 45.16
CA ILE A 68 7.48 9.38 44.31
C ILE A 68 9.01 9.36 44.29
N GLY A 69 9.65 10.53 44.39
CA GLY A 69 11.10 10.68 44.46
C GLY A 69 11.76 10.10 45.73
N ASN A 70 10.98 9.65 46.72
CA ASN A 70 11.48 8.98 47.94
C ASN A 70 11.77 7.48 47.72
N LEU A 71 11.32 6.91 46.60
CA LEU A 71 11.48 5.50 46.27
C LEU A 71 12.88 5.22 45.70
N HIS A 72 13.94 5.53 46.44
CA HIS A 72 15.32 5.51 45.92
C HIS A 72 15.81 4.13 45.43
N LYS A 73 15.15 3.03 45.84
CA LYS A 73 15.44 1.66 45.36
C LYS A 73 14.68 1.28 44.09
N LEU A 74 13.84 2.17 43.55
CA LEU A 74 13.04 1.88 42.37
C LEU A 74 13.94 1.69 41.15
N GLU A 75 13.76 0.55 40.49
CA GLU A 75 14.47 0.15 39.28
C GLU A 75 13.55 0.19 38.05
N HIS A 76 12.24 -0.06 38.23
CA HIS A 76 11.25 -0.07 37.15
C HIS A 76 10.05 0.78 37.54
N LEU A 77 9.71 1.75 36.69
CA LEU A 77 8.58 2.65 36.87
C LEU A 77 7.75 2.69 35.59
N VAL A 78 6.49 2.27 35.69
CA VAL A 78 5.50 2.36 34.62
C VAL A 78 4.36 3.27 35.10
N LEU A 79 4.14 4.34 34.34
CA LEU A 79 3.16 5.39 34.58
C LEU A 79 2.50 5.71 33.22
N CYS A 80 1.63 4.84 32.72
CA CYS A 80 1.03 4.96 31.39
C CYS A 80 -0.47 5.24 31.46
N GLN A 81 -1.05 5.89 30.44
CA GLN A 81 -2.50 6.06 30.34
C GLN A 81 -3.13 5.00 29.41
N CYS A 82 -4.40 4.69 29.62
CA CYS A 82 -5.17 3.77 28.76
C CYS A 82 -5.34 4.34 27.34
N ASP A 83 -5.20 3.49 26.32
CA ASP A 83 -5.29 3.84 24.89
C ASP A 83 -6.69 4.30 24.42
N ASN A 84 -7.74 4.13 25.23
CA ASN A 84 -9.14 4.27 24.81
C ASN A 84 -9.82 5.59 25.20
N ASP A 85 -9.14 6.53 25.85
CA ASP A 85 -9.81 7.74 26.35
C ASP A 85 -9.79 8.88 25.32
N ILE A 86 -10.97 9.20 24.80
CA ILE A 86 -11.22 10.12 23.67
C ILE A 86 -11.11 11.60 24.12
N ASN A 87 -11.01 11.86 25.42
CA ASN A 87 -10.88 13.21 25.98
C ASN A 87 -9.40 13.58 26.26
N LEU A 88 -8.69 13.96 25.20
CA LEU A 88 -7.30 14.40 25.22
C LEU A 88 -7.06 15.78 25.87
N GLU A 89 -8.10 16.51 26.27
CA GLU A 89 -7.99 17.91 26.70
C GLU A 89 -7.62 18.11 28.18
N THR A 90 -7.67 17.08 29.03
CA THR A 90 -7.53 17.27 30.49
C THR A 90 -6.67 16.23 31.23
N ARG A 91 -5.53 15.75 30.70
CA ARG A 91 -4.78 14.68 31.40
C ARG A 91 -3.25 14.88 31.44
N ILE A 92 -2.65 14.47 32.57
CA ILE A 92 -1.31 14.75 33.13
C ILE A 92 -0.35 15.61 32.28
N THR A 93 -0.09 16.84 32.73
CA THR A 93 0.89 17.73 32.10
C THR A 93 2.23 17.84 32.85
N LYS A 94 2.37 17.30 34.07
CA LYS A 94 3.55 17.60 34.92
C LYS A 94 4.14 16.38 35.61
N ILE A 95 5.27 15.91 35.09
CA ILE A 95 6.17 15.01 35.78
C ILE A 95 6.87 15.76 36.94
N PRO A 96 6.81 15.29 38.20
CA PRO A 96 7.40 16.01 39.32
C PRO A 96 8.92 16.06 39.22
N THR A 97 9.51 17.20 39.57
CA THR A 97 10.97 17.40 39.49
C THR A 97 11.77 16.47 40.40
N THR A 98 11.15 15.93 41.44
CA THR A 98 11.74 14.95 42.38
C THR A 98 11.99 13.58 41.74
N LEU A 99 11.40 13.28 40.58
CA LEU A 99 11.62 12.01 39.88
C LEU A 99 13.10 11.81 39.49
N ARG A 100 13.86 12.92 39.33
CA ARG A 100 15.31 12.92 39.15
C ARG A 100 16.10 12.23 40.27
N ASN A 101 15.49 12.01 41.44
CA ASN A 101 16.10 11.40 42.62
C ASN A 101 16.14 9.86 42.54
N LEU A 102 15.43 9.25 41.57
CA LEU A 102 15.35 7.80 41.39
C LEU A 102 16.62 7.27 40.68
N LYS A 103 17.77 7.42 41.32
CA LYS A 103 19.07 7.13 40.68
C LYS A 103 19.30 5.67 40.30
N ASN A 104 18.52 4.73 40.85
CA ASN A 104 18.60 3.31 40.50
C ASN A 104 17.66 2.92 39.35
N LEU A 105 16.89 3.88 38.80
CA LEU A 105 15.90 3.59 37.78
C LEU A 105 16.58 3.14 36.48
N LYS A 106 16.17 1.96 36.01
CA LYS A 106 16.63 1.32 34.78
C LYS A 106 15.56 1.33 33.68
N VAL A 107 14.29 1.19 34.07
CA VAL A 107 13.16 1.17 33.14
C VAL A 107 12.18 2.27 33.51
N LEU A 108 11.89 3.15 32.56
CA LEU A 108 10.89 4.21 32.69
C LEU A 108 9.92 4.14 31.51
N ASN A 109 8.65 3.92 31.81
CA ASN A 109 7.58 3.94 30.83
C ASN A 109 6.57 5.04 31.17
N LEU A 110 6.47 6.02 30.29
CA LEU A 110 5.56 7.16 30.35
C LEU A 110 4.65 7.22 29.12
N ARG A 111 4.41 6.09 28.44
CA ARG A 111 3.60 6.06 27.22
C ARG A 111 2.20 6.64 27.46
N ASN A 112 1.62 7.22 26.41
CA ASN A 112 0.27 7.79 26.40
C ASN A 112 0.06 8.98 27.36
N ASN A 113 1.12 9.68 27.78
CA ASN A 113 0.98 10.92 28.56
C ASN A 113 1.28 12.13 27.67
N PRO A 114 0.36 13.11 27.50
CA PRO A 114 0.58 14.27 26.63
C PRO A 114 1.56 15.26 27.28
N LEU A 115 2.86 14.97 27.18
CA LEU A 115 3.92 15.76 27.79
C LEU A 115 4.19 17.07 27.03
N TYR A 116 3.94 17.11 25.71
CA TYR A 116 4.27 18.19 24.76
C TYR A 116 5.77 18.50 24.61
N MET A 117 6.51 18.47 25.72
CA MET A 117 7.95 18.63 25.81
C MET A 117 8.54 17.57 26.72
N PHE A 118 9.74 17.10 26.39
CA PHE A 118 10.42 16.12 27.23
C PHE A 118 10.89 16.77 28.56
N PRO A 119 10.52 16.23 29.73
CA PRO A 119 10.93 16.79 31.02
C PRO A 119 12.44 16.64 31.25
N SER A 120 13.17 17.75 31.20
CA SER A 120 14.65 17.76 31.24
C SER A 120 15.24 17.15 32.51
N GLN A 121 14.50 17.13 33.62
CA GLN A 121 14.92 16.52 34.87
C GLN A 121 15.10 15.00 34.76
N LEU A 122 14.42 14.35 33.81
CA LEU A 122 14.57 12.92 33.54
C LEU A 122 15.94 12.60 32.93
N THR A 123 16.63 13.58 32.36
CA THR A 123 18.00 13.40 31.82
C THR A 123 19.06 13.21 32.90
N GLU A 124 18.69 13.33 34.18
CA GLU A 124 19.55 13.06 35.34
C GLU A 124 19.46 11.60 35.82
N LEU A 125 18.68 10.76 35.15
CA LEU A 125 18.53 9.32 35.43
C LEU A 125 19.57 8.53 34.63
N PHE A 126 20.85 8.72 34.97
CA PHE A 126 21.99 8.20 34.19
C PHE A 126 22.04 6.67 34.06
N ASN A 127 21.34 5.94 34.93
CA ASN A 127 21.28 4.48 34.95
C ASN A 127 20.13 3.90 34.10
N LEU A 128 19.40 4.74 33.37
CA LEU A 128 18.28 4.31 32.55
C LEU A 128 18.77 3.46 31.37
N GLU A 129 18.24 2.24 31.27
CA GLU A 129 18.50 1.28 30.20
C GLU A 129 17.33 1.23 29.20
N GLU A 130 16.10 1.48 29.63
CA GLU A 130 14.90 1.47 28.79
C GLU A 130 14.01 2.68 29.07
N LEU A 131 13.64 3.39 28.00
CA LEU A 131 12.77 4.55 28.05
C LEU A 131 11.66 4.44 27.00
N HIS A 132 10.42 4.50 27.46
CA HIS A 132 9.23 4.49 26.61
C HIS A 132 8.44 5.78 26.81
N VAL A 133 8.38 6.61 25.77
CA VAL A 133 7.64 7.87 25.72
C VAL A 133 6.84 7.95 24.42
N SER A 134 6.25 6.82 24.01
CA SER A 134 5.38 6.79 22.84
C SER A 134 4.05 7.47 23.13
N ASN A 135 3.45 8.10 22.12
CA ASN A 135 2.19 8.83 22.27
C ASN A 135 2.26 9.92 23.36
N CYS A 136 3.32 10.72 23.33
CA CYS A 136 3.56 11.78 24.31
C CYS A 136 3.46 13.20 23.74
N GLN A 137 3.06 13.33 22.47
CA GLN A 137 2.97 14.59 21.73
C GLN A 137 4.30 15.37 21.72
N LEU A 138 5.43 14.67 21.83
CA LEU A 138 6.76 15.27 21.84
C LEU A 138 7.13 15.78 20.45
N ALA A 139 7.49 17.05 20.35
CA ALA A 139 8.02 17.61 19.11
C ALA A 139 9.56 17.61 19.07
N ASN A 140 10.23 17.63 20.23
CA ASN A 140 11.69 17.74 20.35
C ASN A 140 12.20 17.06 21.64
N LEU A 141 13.50 16.74 21.65
CA LEU A 141 14.24 16.30 22.84
C LEU A 141 15.33 17.34 23.19
N PRO A 142 15.60 17.61 24.49
CA PRO A 142 16.65 18.54 24.90
C PRO A 142 18.06 17.96 24.63
N ASP A 143 19.07 18.80 24.45
CA ASP A 143 20.46 18.35 24.28
C ASP A 143 20.98 17.52 25.46
N SER A 144 20.48 17.81 26.67
CA SER A 144 20.82 17.05 27.87
C SER A 144 20.36 15.59 27.81
N PHE A 145 19.48 15.22 26.87
CA PHE A 145 19.06 13.83 26.64
C PHE A 145 20.26 12.92 26.32
N ALA A 146 21.31 13.47 25.71
CA ALA A 146 22.56 12.78 25.47
C ALA A 146 23.28 12.32 26.76
N LYS A 147 22.83 12.69 27.96
CA LYS A 147 23.36 12.18 29.23
C LYS A 147 22.98 10.73 29.53
N LEU A 148 21.95 10.18 28.87
CA LEU A 148 21.41 8.83 29.13
C LEU A 148 22.26 7.73 28.47
N GLN A 149 23.55 7.68 28.79
CA GLN A 149 24.55 6.87 28.09
C GLN A 149 24.36 5.36 28.23
N LEU A 150 23.60 4.88 29.21
CA LEU A 150 23.30 3.45 29.41
C LEU A 150 22.04 2.98 28.68
N LEU A 151 21.36 3.87 27.95
CA LEU A 151 20.11 3.55 27.28
C LEU A 151 20.33 2.55 26.14
N LYS A 152 19.62 1.41 26.22
CA LYS A 152 19.63 0.30 25.26
C LYS A 152 18.34 0.25 24.43
N THR A 153 17.21 0.63 25.02
CA THR A 153 15.91 0.64 24.36
C THR A 153 15.28 2.03 24.48
N LEU A 154 14.92 2.61 23.33
CA LEU A 154 14.22 3.89 23.26
C LEU A 154 13.00 3.78 22.34
N ASP A 155 11.84 4.12 22.87
CA ASP A 155 10.59 4.19 22.11
C ASP A 155 10.02 5.60 22.12
N LEU A 156 10.01 6.20 20.94
CA LEU A 156 9.51 7.54 20.60
C LEU A 156 8.32 7.48 19.64
N SER A 157 7.70 6.31 19.45
CA SER A 157 6.60 6.13 18.47
C SER A 157 5.40 7.03 18.78
N ASN A 158 4.59 7.37 17.79
CA ASN A 158 3.42 8.24 17.95
C ASN A 158 3.76 9.59 18.60
N ASN A 159 4.72 10.31 18.03
CA ASN A 159 5.10 11.66 18.45
C ASN A 159 5.21 12.57 17.23
N LEU A 160 5.54 13.85 17.46
CA LEU A 160 5.47 14.93 16.47
C LEU A 160 6.85 15.32 15.91
N PHE A 161 7.81 14.38 15.90
CA PHE A 161 9.15 14.61 15.39
C PHE A 161 9.15 14.71 13.86
N LYS A 162 9.54 15.87 13.33
CA LYS A 162 9.81 16.03 11.89
C LYS A 162 11.20 15.52 11.49
N ASP A 163 12.17 15.72 12.37
CA ASP A 163 13.55 15.26 12.22
C ASP A 163 13.92 14.39 13.43
N LEU A 164 14.72 13.35 13.21
CA LEU A 164 15.19 12.51 14.30
C LEU A 164 16.18 13.33 15.15
N PRO A 165 15.91 13.60 16.45
CA PRO A 165 16.74 14.50 17.24
C PRO A 165 18.20 14.08 17.31
N SER A 166 19.12 14.99 16.99
CA SER A 166 20.56 14.71 16.90
C SER A 166 21.19 14.28 18.22
N CYS A 167 20.59 14.63 19.37
CA CYS A 167 21.04 14.18 20.68
C CYS A 167 20.98 12.65 20.85
N ILE A 168 20.10 11.95 20.12
CA ILE A 168 20.00 10.49 20.10
C ILE A 168 21.28 9.87 19.52
N MET A 169 21.94 10.55 18.57
CA MET A 169 23.16 10.06 17.90
C MET A 169 24.37 9.95 18.84
N LYS A 170 24.25 10.43 20.08
CA LYS A 170 25.27 10.33 21.13
C LYS A 170 25.04 9.12 22.06
N LEU A 171 23.98 8.33 21.84
CA LEU A 171 23.61 7.18 22.67
C LEU A 171 24.22 5.89 22.12
N CYS A 172 25.53 5.72 22.26
CA CYS A 172 26.27 4.64 21.61
C CYS A 172 25.88 3.22 22.08
N ASN A 173 25.22 3.08 23.24
CA ASN A 173 24.74 1.80 23.77
C ASN A 173 23.31 1.42 23.29
N LEU A 174 22.70 2.24 22.44
CA LEU A 174 21.34 2.00 21.98
C LEU A 174 21.29 0.79 21.04
N CYS A 175 20.47 -0.20 21.40
CA CYS A 175 20.27 -1.44 20.66
C CYS A 175 18.93 -1.47 19.92
N LYS A 176 17.91 -0.81 20.46
CA LYS A 176 16.55 -0.79 19.89
C LYS A 176 16.02 0.64 19.88
N LEU A 177 15.68 1.12 18.69
CA LEU A 177 15.07 2.43 18.48
C LEU A 177 13.75 2.28 17.73
N TYR A 178 12.67 2.76 18.34
CA TYR A 178 11.33 2.78 17.77
C TYR A 178 10.88 4.23 17.59
N VAL A 179 10.55 4.59 16.35
CA VAL A 179 10.00 5.89 15.97
C VAL A 179 8.93 5.61 14.90
N ALA A 180 7.87 4.90 15.29
CA ALA A 180 6.77 4.55 14.39
C ALA A 180 5.61 5.56 14.47
N ASP A 181 4.71 5.55 13.49
CA ASP A 181 3.41 6.24 13.50
C ASP A 181 3.54 7.74 13.82
N GLY A 182 4.40 8.44 13.07
CA GLY A 182 4.70 9.85 13.30
C GLY A 182 4.75 10.65 12.00
N CYS A 183 5.39 11.81 12.05
CA CYS A 183 5.59 12.70 10.90
C CYS A 183 7.07 12.87 10.53
N LEU A 184 7.89 11.84 10.80
CA LEU A 184 9.33 11.89 10.56
C LEU A 184 9.63 11.98 9.07
N GLN A 185 10.33 13.04 8.67
CA GLN A 185 10.71 13.31 7.27
C GLN A 185 12.20 13.07 7.05
N ASN A 186 13.06 13.36 8.03
CA ASN A 186 14.51 13.23 7.88
C ASN A 186 15.19 12.51 9.04
N ILE A 187 16.28 11.82 8.68
CA ILE A 187 17.23 11.19 9.59
C ILE A 187 18.61 11.70 9.20
N CYS A 188 19.39 12.18 10.17
CA CYS A 188 20.73 12.68 9.91
C CYS A 188 21.75 11.53 9.71
N GLY A 189 22.86 11.82 9.02
CA GLY A 189 23.89 10.83 8.70
C GLY A 189 24.66 10.31 9.92
N GLU A 190 24.64 11.04 11.03
CA GLU A 190 25.25 10.66 12.30
C GLU A 190 24.58 9.45 12.96
N ILE A 191 23.46 8.94 12.41
CA ILE A 191 22.84 7.68 12.86
C ILE A 191 23.84 6.52 12.88
N LYS A 192 24.88 6.55 12.04
CA LYS A 192 25.99 5.60 12.06
C LYS A 192 26.70 5.45 13.42
N ASN A 193 26.59 6.45 14.29
CA ASN A 193 27.20 6.42 15.62
C ASN A 193 26.47 5.47 16.59
N LEU A 194 25.26 5.03 16.24
CA LEU A 194 24.50 4.03 17.00
C LEU A 194 25.04 2.62 16.71
N VAL A 195 26.33 2.41 16.96
CA VAL A 195 27.08 1.21 16.52
C VAL A 195 26.54 -0.11 17.07
N ASN A 196 25.79 -0.08 18.17
CA ASN A 196 25.18 -1.26 18.80
C ASN A 196 23.72 -1.49 18.39
N LEU A 197 23.18 -0.70 17.43
CA LEU A 197 21.78 -0.77 17.04
C LEU A 197 21.49 -2.07 16.29
N GLU A 198 20.62 -2.90 16.85
CA GLU A 198 20.18 -4.17 16.26
C GLU A 198 18.78 -4.06 15.65
N ARG A 199 17.94 -3.16 16.15
CA ARG A 199 16.58 -2.94 15.66
C ARG A 199 16.29 -1.46 15.48
N LEU A 200 15.86 -1.11 14.28
CA LEU A 200 15.38 0.22 13.91
C LEU A 200 13.98 0.10 13.30
N GLN A 201 13.00 0.73 13.94
CA GLN A 201 11.62 0.77 13.47
C GLN A 201 11.18 2.19 13.17
N LEU A 202 10.89 2.45 11.89
CA LEU A 202 10.53 3.75 11.32
C LEU A 202 9.21 3.67 10.52
N THR A 203 8.38 2.67 10.85
CA THR A 203 7.08 2.39 10.25
C THR A 203 6.15 3.61 10.28
N SER A 204 5.35 3.82 9.24
CA SER A 204 4.31 4.86 9.19
C SER A 204 4.86 6.26 9.47
N ASN A 205 5.77 6.72 8.61
CA ASN A 205 6.33 8.06 8.64
C ASN A 205 6.30 8.69 7.24
N GLU A 206 6.97 9.82 7.06
CA GLU A 206 7.01 10.56 5.81
C GLU A 206 8.38 10.53 5.13
N LEU A 207 9.20 9.51 5.42
CA LEU A 207 10.58 9.42 4.91
C LEU A 207 10.57 9.29 3.38
N MET A 208 11.26 10.21 2.72
CA MET A 208 11.45 10.20 1.25
C MET A 208 12.77 9.56 0.84
N SER A 209 13.76 9.56 1.73
CA SER A 209 15.07 8.94 1.52
C SER A 209 15.70 8.52 2.85
N LEU A 210 16.77 7.72 2.79
CA LEU A 210 17.54 7.30 3.96
C LEU A 210 18.98 7.84 3.86
N PRO A 211 19.56 8.33 4.95
CA PRO A 211 20.93 8.82 4.93
C PRO A 211 21.92 7.67 4.73
N GLU A 212 23.04 7.96 4.06
CA GLU A 212 24.09 6.97 3.84
C GLU A 212 24.56 6.29 5.14
N GLY A 213 24.69 7.07 6.22
CA GLY A 213 25.18 6.56 7.51
C GLY A 213 24.30 5.46 8.13
N LEU A 214 23.02 5.35 7.76
CA LEU A 214 22.17 4.24 8.19
C LEU A 214 22.74 2.89 7.76
N PHE A 215 23.35 2.84 6.57
CA PHE A 215 23.92 1.62 6.01
C PHE A 215 25.32 1.29 6.57
N GLU A 216 25.83 2.06 7.51
CA GLU A 216 27.05 1.74 8.28
C GLU A 216 26.74 0.98 9.59
N LEU A 217 25.45 0.78 9.92
CA LEU A 217 24.99 0.04 11.09
C LEU A 217 25.14 -1.48 10.92
N VAL A 218 26.38 -1.98 10.94
CA VAL A 218 26.70 -3.39 10.65
C VAL A 218 26.05 -4.39 11.61
N ASN A 219 25.67 -3.98 12.82
CA ASN A 219 25.00 -4.83 13.81
C ASN A 219 23.46 -4.87 13.64
N LEU A 220 22.91 -4.13 12.67
CA LEU A 220 21.47 -4.03 12.46
C LEU A 220 20.92 -5.36 11.92
N LYS A 221 20.01 -5.96 12.68
CA LYS A 221 19.32 -7.22 12.34
C LYS A 221 17.92 -6.99 11.80
N LYS A 222 17.24 -5.94 12.25
CA LYS A 222 15.84 -5.67 11.86
C LYS A 222 15.63 -4.21 11.50
N LEU A 223 15.18 -3.97 10.26
CA LEU A 223 14.89 -2.65 9.72
C LEU A 223 13.46 -2.61 9.18
N TYR A 224 12.62 -1.79 9.82
CA TYR A 224 11.23 -1.58 9.42
C TYR A 224 11.05 -0.16 8.89
N LEU A 225 10.64 -0.07 7.63
CA LEU A 225 10.48 1.15 6.85
C LEU A 225 9.13 1.17 6.12
N ASN A 226 8.22 0.28 6.49
CA ASN A 226 6.93 0.17 5.83
C ASN A 226 6.06 1.42 6.03
N ASN A 227 5.16 1.68 5.08
CA ASN A 227 4.30 2.86 5.08
C ASN A 227 5.10 4.17 5.16
N ASN A 228 5.95 4.40 4.17
CA ASN A 228 6.74 5.63 4.01
C ASN A 228 6.63 6.14 2.56
N LYS A 229 7.43 7.15 2.19
CA LYS A 229 7.43 7.76 0.85
C LYS A 229 8.74 7.47 0.10
N LEU A 230 9.44 6.39 0.42
CA LEU A 230 10.75 6.05 -0.17
C LEU A 230 10.60 5.75 -1.66
N THR A 231 11.39 6.39 -2.51
CA THR A 231 11.40 6.18 -3.97
C THR A 231 12.52 5.27 -4.45
N SER A 232 13.58 5.13 -3.65
CA SER A 232 14.72 4.25 -3.90
C SER A 232 15.30 3.71 -2.60
N LEU A 233 15.95 2.55 -2.70
CA LEU A 233 16.78 1.98 -1.65
C LEU A 233 18.25 2.17 -2.04
N HIS A 234 19.06 2.73 -1.15
CA HIS A 234 20.45 3.06 -1.45
C HIS A 234 21.28 1.79 -1.74
N ASP A 235 22.18 1.86 -2.74
CA ASP A 235 23.12 0.79 -3.08
C ASP A 235 24.02 0.31 -1.92
N LYS A 236 24.07 1.03 -0.80
CA LYS A 236 24.83 0.63 0.38
C LYS A 236 24.07 -0.33 1.29
N VAL A 237 22.81 -0.67 0.97
CA VAL A 237 22.03 -1.65 1.74
C VAL A 237 22.80 -2.97 1.97
N GLY A 238 23.56 -3.44 0.98
CA GLY A 238 24.38 -4.64 1.10
C GLY A 238 25.54 -4.57 2.13
N LYS A 239 25.75 -3.44 2.81
CA LYS A 239 26.67 -3.33 3.96
C LYS A 239 26.04 -3.83 5.28
N LEU A 240 24.72 -3.94 5.36
CA LEU A 240 23.99 -4.43 6.53
C LEU A 240 24.06 -5.97 6.61
N VAL A 241 25.27 -6.52 6.67
CA VAL A 241 25.53 -7.96 6.47
C VAL A 241 24.83 -8.88 7.46
N ASN A 242 24.47 -8.37 8.65
CA ASN A 242 23.73 -9.10 9.69
C ASN A 242 22.21 -8.89 9.62
N LEU A 243 21.68 -8.25 8.57
CA LEU A 243 20.25 -7.93 8.46
C LEU A 243 19.44 -9.19 8.17
N GLU A 244 18.52 -9.51 9.08
CA GLU A 244 17.61 -10.66 9.01
C GLU A 244 16.21 -10.27 8.49
N TYR A 245 15.74 -9.07 8.85
CA TYR A 245 14.42 -8.57 8.49
C TYR A 245 14.52 -7.19 7.83
N LEU A 246 14.05 -7.10 6.59
CA LEU A 246 13.90 -5.85 5.85
C LEU A 246 12.45 -5.69 5.38
N VAL A 247 11.76 -4.72 5.98
CA VAL A 247 10.33 -4.48 5.71
C VAL A 247 10.17 -3.12 5.04
N LEU A 248 9.79 -3.13 3.76
CA LEU A 248 9.70 -1.96 2.87
C LEU A 248 8.33 -1.82 2.20
N ASN A 249 7.32 -2.58 2.63
CA ASN A 249 6.01 -2.52 2.00
C ASN A 249 5.35 -1.14 2.12
N GLN A 250 4.43 -0.82 1.22
CA GLN A 250 3.74 0.49 1.21
C GLN A 250 4.75 1.65 1.10
N ASN A 251 5.55 1.61 0.04
CA ASN A 251 6.46 2.69 -0.35
C ASN A 251 6.28 3.00 -1.84
N LYS A 252 7.17 3.81 -2.40
CA LYS A 252 7.17 4.19 -3.82
C LYS A 252 8.44 3.68 -4.54
N LEU A 253 9.01 2.57 -4.07
CA LEU A 253 10.26 2.04 -4.61
C LEU A 253 10.06 1.63 -6.07
N THR A 254 10.94 2.12 -6.93
CA THR A 254 10.92 1.79 -8.37
C THR A 254 11.92 0.70 -8.74
N LYS A 255 12.98 0.54 -7.92
CA LYS A 255 14.04 -0.48 -8.09
C LYS A 255 14.60 -0.91 -6.75
N ILE A 256 15.13 -2.13 -6.72
CA ILE A 256 15.98 -2.66 -5.64
C ILE A 256 17.41 -2.76 -6.17
N PRO A 257 18.43 -2.31 -5.43
CA PRO A 257 19.81 -2.35 -5.89
C PRO A 257 20.38 -3.77 -5.92
N GLU A 258 21.31 -4.03 -6.85
CA GLU A 258 22.01 -5.32 -6.97
C GLU A 258 22.75 -5.72 -5.69
N THR A 259 23.08 -4.76 -4.81
CA THR A 259 23.73 -5.06 -3.54
C THR A 259 22.84 -5.75 -2.51
N ILE A 260 21.52 -5.89 -2.76
CA ILE A 260 20.62 -6.66 -1.91
C ILE A 260 21.09 -8.11 -1.75
N GLY A 261 21.66 -8.73 -2.79
CA GLY A 261 22.18 -10.09 -2.75
C GLY A 261 23.37 -10.32 -1.82
N LYS A 262 23.93 -9.26 -1.21
CA LYS A 262 24.97 -9.35 -0.17
C LYS A 262 24.41 -9.65 1.22
N LEU A 263 23.10 -9.51 1.43
CA LEU A 263 22.45 -9.74 2.72
C LEU A 263 22.23 -11.24 2.97
N LYS A 264 23.32 -11.96 3.33
CA LYS A 264 23.30 -13.42 3.44
C LYS A 264 22.46 -13.95 4.60
N GLU A 265 22.28 -13.16 5.64
CA GLU A 265 21.45 -13.49 6.81
C GLU A 265 19.96 -13.12 6.63
N LEU A 266 19.56 -12.54 5.49
CA LEU A 266 18.21 -12.04 5.28
C LEU A 266 17.21 -13.19 5.17
N ARG A 267 16.26 -13.24 6.11
CA ARG A 267 15.19 -14.24 6.20
C ARG A 267 13.86 -13.72 5.70
N TYR A 268 13.60 -12.44 5.89
CA TYR A 268 12.33 -11.81 5.56
C TYR A 268 12.55 -10.51 4.77
N LEU A 269 12.05 -10.50 3.53
CA LEU A 269 12.05 -9.34 2.65
C LEU A 269 10.62 -9.03 2.20
N ASN A 270 10.09 -7.89 2.64
CA ASN A 270 8.76 -7.45 2.23
C ASN A 270 8.82 -6.19 1.36
N LEU A 271 8.45 -6.35 0.10
CA LEU A 271 8.39 -5.32 -0.95
C LEU A 271 6.96 -5.09 -1.45
N HIS A 272 5.95 -5.67 -0.79
CA HIS A 272 4.53 -5.54 -1.14
C HIS A 272 4.10 -4.08 -1.30
N GLU A 273 3.20 -3.77 -2.24
CA GLU A 273 2.71 -2.40 -2.49
C GLU A 273 3.86 -1.40 -2.71
N ASN A 274 4.58 -1.58 -3.82
CA ASN A 274 5.59 -0.66 -4.34
C ASN A 274 5.41 -0.49 -5.86
N MET A 275 6.35 0.18 -6.53
CA MET A 275 6.31 0.46 -7.97
C MET A 275 7.42 -0.30 -8.73
N LEU A 276 7.80 -1.49 -8.27
CA LEU A 276 8.89 -2.27 -8.85
C LEU A 276 8.48 -2.88 -10.19
N SER A 277 9.24 -2.59 -11.25
CA SER A 277 9.07 -3.24 -12.55
C SER A 277 9.95 -4.49 -12.72
N CYS A 278 11.03 -4.60 -11.96
CA CYS A 278 11.87 -5.79 -11.90
C CYS A 278 12.51 -5.98 -10.51
N LEU A 279 12.92 -7.21 -10.24
CA LEU A 279 13.87 -7.55 -9.17
C LEU A 279 15.27 -7.74 -9.78
N PRO A 280 16.35 -7.31 -9.09
CA PRO A 280 17.70 -7.58 -9.53
C PRO A 280 18.02 -9.08 -9.47
N GLU A 281 18.90 -9.55 -10.35
CA GLU A 281 19.28 -10.97 -10.38
C GLU A 281 19.90 -11.40 -9.04
N SER A 282 20.60 -10.49 -8.37
CA SER A 282 21.23 -10.77 -7.07
C SER A 282 20.28 -11.19 -5.96
N VAL A 283 18.96 -10.99 -6.07
CA VAL A 283 17.97 -11.57 -5.14
C VAL A 283 18.12 -13.08 -5.05
N THR A 284 18.55 -13.74 -6.14
CA THR A 284 18.83 -15.19 -6.16
C THR A 284 19.94 -15.62 -5.19
N SER A 285 20.82 -14.69 -4.79
CA SER A 285 21.94 -14.91 -3.88
C SER A 285 21.56 -14.85 -2.40
N LEU A 286 20.30 -14.55 -2.07
CA LEU A 286 19.79 -14.61 -0.70
C LEU A 286 19.59 -16.09 -0.31
N GLU A 287 20.51 -16.62 0.48
CA GLU A 287 20.56 -18.06 0.80
C GLU A 287 19.61 -18.44 1.96
N GLN A 288 19.45 -17.56 2.94
CA GLN A 288 18.62 -17.77 4.13
C GLN A 288 17.19 -17.22 3.99
N ILE A 289 16.78 -16.76 2.81
CA ILE A 289 15.47 -16.11 2.64
C ILE A 289 14.35 -17.15 2.78
N GLU A 290 13.49 -16.92 3.78
CA GLU A 290 12.32 -17.75 4.09
C GLU A 290 11.05 -17.14 3.49
N THR A 291 10.96 -15.81 3.44
CA THR A 291 9.78 -15.10 2.95
C THR A 291 10.17 -13.91 2.08
N LEU A 292 9.68 -13.92 0.84
CA LEU A 292 9.78 -12.83 -0.12
C LEU A 292 8.36 -12.42 -0.54
N LEU A 293 7.93 -11.22 -0.17
CA LEU A 293 6.63 -10.66 -0.54
C LEU A 293 6.82 -9.54 -1.56
N VAL A 294 6.17 -9.66 -2.72
CA VAL A 294 6.30 -8.69 -3.82
C VAL A 294 4.96 -8.34 -4.48
N ASP A 295 3.85 -8.78 -3.89
CA ASP A 295 2.51 -8.52 -4.40
C ASP A 295 2.26 -7.02 -4.57
N HIS A 296 1.31 -6.68 -5.45
CA HIS A 296 0.97 -5.29 -5.77
C HIS A 296 2.17 -4.45 -6.24
N ASN A 297 3.00 -5.05 -7.10
CA ASN A 297 4.01 -4.37 -7.91
C ASN A 297 3.78 -4.67 -9.39
N PRO A 298 4.10 -3.75 -10.32
CA PRO A 298 4.04 -3.98 -11.76
C PRO A 298 5.24 -4.82 -12.26
N LEU A 299 5.58 -5.92 -11.56
CA LEU A 299 6.75 -6.74 -11.85
C LEU A 299 6.61 -7.50 -13.18
N GLN A 300 7.54 -7.23 -14.09
CA GLN A 300 7.71 -7.94 -15.35
C GLN A 300 8.81 -8.99 -15.27
N VAL A 301 9.87 -8.73 -14.49
CA VAL A 301 11.07 -9.57 -14.42
C VAL A 301 11.54 -9.74 -12.98
N PRO A 302 11.43 -10.94 -12.37
CA PRO A 302 10.49 -12.01 -12.74
C PRO A 302 9.03 -11.58 -12.52
N PRO A 303 8.06 -12.18 -13.22
CA PRO A 303 6.64 -11.93 -12.96
C PRO A 303 6.24 -12.24 -11.50
N VAL A 304 5.23 -11.53 -10.97
CA VAL A 304 4.75 -11.70 -9.58
C VAL A 304 4.44 -13.16 -9.24
N HIS A 305 3.76 -13.88 -10.13
CA HIS A 305 3.39 -15.29 -9.89
C HIS A 305 4.61 -16.22 -9.75
N VAL A 306 5.74 -15.91 -10.40
CA VAL A 306 7.00 -16.64 -10.22
C VAL A 306 7.58 -16.36 -8.84
N CYS A 307 7.52 -15.10 -8.39
CA CYS A 307 7.98 -14.70 -7.06
C CYS A 307 7.18 -15.37 -5.96
N ASN A 308 5.86 -15.44 -6.10
CA ASN A 308 4.94 -15.99 -5.10
C ASN A 308 5.08 -17.51 -4.93
N GLN A 309 5.72 -18.21 -5.88
CA GLN A 309 6.09 -19.62 -5.73
C GLN A 309 7.34 -19.83 -4.86
N GLY A 310 8.00 -18.74 -4.44
CA GLY A 310 9.17 -18.77 -3.58
C GLY A 310 10.48 -18.51 -4.33
N ILE A 311 11.54 -18.35 -3.54
CA ILE A 311 12.85 -17.94 -4.07
C ILE A 311 13.44 -18.94 -5.08
N GLU A 312 13.16 -20.23 -4.94
CA GLU A 312 13.69 -21.25 -5.85
C GLU A 312 13.10 -21.12 -7.27
N SER A 313 11.82 -20.75 -7.40
CA SER A 313 11.22 -20.42 -8.69
C SER A 313 11.88 -19.19 -9.32
N VAL A 314 12.22 -18.18 -8.51
CA VAL A 314 12.96 -17.00 -8.98
C VAL A 314 14.37 -17.38 -9.47
N ARG A 315 15.09 -18.25 -8.74
CA ARG A 315 16.40 -18.77 -9.17
C ARG A 315 16.31 -19.51 -10.50
N ASN A 316 15.32 -20.40 -10.63
CA ASN A 316 15.09 -21.16 -11.85
C ASN A 316 14.72 -20.25 -13.03
N TYR A 317 13.92 -19.21 -12.81
CA TYR A 317 13.57 -18.22 -13.82
C TYR A 317 14.80 -17.51 -14.38
N PHE A 318 15.65 -16.95 -13.51
CA PHE A 318 16.87 -16.26 -13.96
C PHE A 318 17.87 -17.23 -14.61
N LYS A 319 17.98 -18.46 -14.11
CA LYS A 319 18.80 -19.51 -14.74
C LYS A 319 18.29 -19.86 -16.14
N ALA A 320 16.98 -19.96 -16.33
CA ALA A 320 16.37 -20.19 -17.63
C ALA A 320 16.63 -19.03 -18.59
N MET A 321 16.43 -17.78 -18.14
CA MET A 321 16.69 -16.58 -18.95
C MET A 321 18.12 -16.51 -19.50
N LYS A 322 19.12 -16.98 -18.75
CA LYS A 322 20.52 -17.04 -19.24
C LYS A 322 20.73 -18.08 -20.35
N ASN A 323 19.97 -19.16 -20.32
CA ASN A 323 20.12 -20.31 -21.22
C ASN A 323 19.20 -20.23 -22.44
N THR A 324 18.21 -19.34 -22.44
CA THR A 324 17.30 -19.09 -23.57
C THR A 324 17.68 -17.77 -24.24
N LYS A 325 17.79 -17.74 -25.58
CA LYS A 325 17.72 -16.47 -26.33
C LYS A 325 16.36 -15.84 -26.02
N ASN A 326 16.32 -14.62 -25.49
CA ASN A 326 15.09 -13.86 -25.28
C ASN A 326 14.33 -13.77 -26.61
N ILE A 327 13.28 -14.57 -26.77
CA ILE A 327 12.27 -14.37 -27.82
C ILE A 327 11.25 -13.44 -27.17
N HIS A 328 11.48 -12.13 -27.23
CA HIS A 328 10.43 -11.15 -26.91
C HIS A 328 9.46 -11.11 -28.08
N ALA A 329 8.67 -12.17 -28.29
CA ALA A 329 7.57 -12.14 -29.24
C ALA A 329 6.58 -11.08 -28.74
N LYS A 330 6.49 -9.95 -29.45
CA LYS A 330 5.52 -8.91 -29.16
C LYS A 330 4.14 -9.50 -29.48
N ARG A 331 3.43 -10.02 -28.47
CA ARG A 331 2.09 -10.59 -28.67
C ARG A 331 1.03 -9.54 -28.37
N LEU A 332 0.19 -9.24 -29.36
CA LEU A 332 -0.98 -8.37 -29.19
C LEU A 332 -2.25 -9.18 -29.40
N LYS A 333 -3.17 -9.08 -28.45
CA LYS A 333 -4.52 -9.63 -28.57
C LYS A 333 -5.40 -8.67 -29.35
N VAL A 334 -6.07 -9.16 -30.38
CA VAL A 334 -7.04 -8.41 -31.18
C VAL A 334 -8.41 -9.06 -30.99
N VAL A 335 -9.42 -8.31 -30.57
CA VAL A 335 -10.77 -8.82 -30.36
C VAL A 335 -11.70 -8.15 -31.36
N VAL A 336 -12.32 -8.95 -32.24
CA VAL A 336 -13.22 -8.47 -33.28
C VAL A 336 -14.67 -8.60 -32.79
N LEU A 337 -15.39 -7.48 -32.79
CA LEU A 337 -16.75 -7.30 -32.26
C LEU A 337 -17.64 -6.64 -33.33
N GLY A 338 -18.95 -6.66 -33.10
CA GLY A 338 -19.93 -6.04 -34.00
C GLY A 338 -21.18 -6.90 -34.17
N GLU A 339 -22.22 -6.29 -34.71
CA GLU A 339 -23.53 -6.92 -34.88
C GLU A 339 -23.50 -8.18 -35.74
N SER A 340 -24.56 -8.98 -35.64
CA SER A 340 -24.72 -10.15 -36.52
C SER A 340 -24.61 -9.71 -37.98
N MET A 341 -23.79 -10.43 -38.76
CA MET A 341 -23.50 -10.12 -40.18
C MET A 341 -22.69 -8.85 -40.44
N ALA A 342 -22.13 -8.20 -39.40
CA ALA A 342 -21.31 -7.00 -39.58
C ALA A 342 -19.95 -7.20 -40.30
N GLY A 343 -19.70 -8.37 -40.91
CA GLY A 343 -18.47 -8.64 -41.66
C GLY A 343 -17.24 -9.04 -40.84
N LYS A 344 -17.41 -9.44 -39.56
CA LYS A 344 -16.28 -9.78 -38.66
C LYS A 344 -15.36 -10.86 -39.22
N THR A 345 -15.90 -12.01 -39.60
CA THR A 345 -15.11 -13.14 -40.09
C THR A 345 -14.48 -12.84 -41.46
N SER A 346 -15.20 -12.14 -42.34
CA SER A 346 -14.65 -11.64 -43.60
C SER A 346 -13.49 -10.67 -43.38
N LEU A 347 -13.60 -9.79 -42.38
CA LEU A 347 -12.53 -8.87 -41.99
C LEU A 347 -11.31 -9.62 -41.42
N VAL A 348 -11.53 -10.64 -40.59
CA VAL A 348 -10.46 -11.49 -40.05
C VAL A 348 -9.74 -12.23 -41.18
N ASN A 349 -10.46 -12.81 -42.13
CA ASN A 349 -9.89 -13.49 -43.29
C ASN A 349 -9.12 -12.51 -44.18
N ALA A 350 -9.67 -11.32 -44.45
CA ALA A 350 -9.00 -10.29 -45.23
C ALA A 350 -7.70 -9.80 -44.57
N LEU A 351 -7.69 -9.65 -43.24
CA LEU A 351 -6.47 -9.33 -42.50
C LEU A 351 -5.40 -10.41 -42.66
N MET A 352 -5.78 -11.69 -42.65
CA MET A 352 -4.83 -12.80 -42.68
C MET A 352 -4.32 -13.16 -44.08
N THR A 353 -5.20 -13.07 -45.08
CA THR A 353 -4.95 -13.58 -46.44
C THR A 353 -4.77 -12.46 -47.47
N GLY A 354 -5.14 -11.23 -47.13
CA GLY A 354 -5.17 -10.11 -48.07
C GLY A 354 -6.35 -10.11 -49.04
N GLU A 355 -7.23 -11.13 -48.99
CA GLU A 355 -8.37 -11.28 -49.89
C GLU A 355 -9.71 -11.22 -49.14
N SER A 356 -10.71 -10.56 -49.73
CA SER A 356 -12.07 -10.51 -49.18
C SER A 356 -12.80 -11.83 -49.46
N THR A 357 -13.41 -12.41 -48.44
CA THR A 357 -14.21 -13.64 -48.55
C THR A 357 -15.68 -13.38 -48.21
N GLN A 358 -16.59 -13.70 -49.12
CA GLN A 358 -18.02 -13.82 -48.80
C GLN A 358 -18.24 -15.10 -47.98
N ILE A 359 -19.02 -14.98 -46.92
CA ILE A 359 -19.32 -16.08 -46.00
C ILE A 359 -20.84 -16.25 -46.02
N ASP A 360 -21.30 -17.46 -46.35
CA ASP A 360 -22.72 -17.77 -46.40
C ASP A 360 -23.36 -17.67 -45.02
N GLU A 361 -24.66 -17.36 -44.99
CA GLU A 361 -25.40 -17.19 -43.74
C GLU A 361 -25.43 -18.45 -42.85
N ASP A 362 -25.27 -19.63 -43.45
CA ASP A 362 -25.22 -20.92 -42.76
C ASP A 362 -23.86 -21.19 -42.09
N ASP A 363 -22.80 -20.51 -42.55
CA ASP A 363 -21.42 -20.66 -42.06
C ASP A 363 -21.03 -19.60 -41.02
N ARG A 364 -22.01 -18.95 -40.38
CA ARG A 364 -21.77 -17.92 -39.36
C ARG A 364 -21.00 -18.49 -38.16
N THR A 365 -20.06 -17.71 -37.64
CA THR A 365 -19.32 -18.03 -36.42
C THR A 365 -20.25 -18.36 -35.25
N PHE A 366 -20.07 -19.55 -34.66
CA PHE A 366 -20.72 -19.97 -33.43
C PHE A 366 -19.77 -19.78 -32.24
N GLY A 367 -20.17 -18.95 -31.27
CA GLY A 367 -19.35 -18.69 -30.09
C GLY A 367 -18.15 -17.79 -30.42
N VAL A 368 -16.93 -18.32 -30.27
CA VAL A 368 -15.68 -17.57 -30.44
C VAL A 368 -14.65 -18.44 -31.14
N VAL A 369 -13.97 -17.89 -32.16
CA VAL A 369 -12.88 -18.56 -32.89
C VAL A 369 -11.56 -17.83 -32.68
N PHE A 370 -10.48 -18.59 -32.51
CA PHE A 370 -9.14 -18.07 -32.28
C PHE A 370 -8.25 -18.29 -33.49
N TYR A 371 -7.52 -17.26 -33.87
CA TYR A 371 -6.53 -17.31 -34.93
C TYR A 371 -5.20 -16.75 -34.45
N HIS A 372 -4.12 -17.28 -35.01
CA HIS A 372 -2.77 -16.78 -34.80
C HIS A 372 -2.25 -16.26 -36.12
N TRP A 373 -1.87 -14.99 -36.15
CA TRP A 373 -1.46 -14.31 -37.38
C TRP A 373 -0.17 -13.52 -37.18
N LYS A 374 0.70 -13.56 -38.18
CA LYS A 374 1.95 -12.78 -38.27
C LYS A 374 1.87 -11.90 -39.52
N PRO A 375 1.80 -10.56 -39.38
CA PRO A 375 1.72 -9.66 -40.52
C PRO A 375 3.01 -9.69 -41.36
N GLU A 376 2.89 -9.65 -42.69
CA GLU A 376 4.02 -9.51 -43.62
C GLU A 376 4.15 -8.08 -44.20
N PRO A 377 5.38 -7.57 -44.45
CA PRO A 377 6.66 -8.15 -44.02
C PRO A 377 6.73 -8.16 -42.49
N GLU A 378 7.55 -9.06 -41.90
CA GLU A 378 7.67 -9.24 -40.43
C GLU A 378 7.96 -7.90 -39.72
N VAL A 379 6.91 -7.16 -39.37
CA VAL A 379 7.04 -5.91 -38.62
C VAL A 379 7.31 -6.31 -37.17
N ASP A 380 8.55 -6.11 -36.72
CA ASP A 380 8.90 -6.13 -35.30
C ASP A 380 8.61 -7.45 -34.55
N GLU A 381 8.63 -8.61 -35.21
CA GLU A 381 8.27 -9.92 -34.62
C GLU A 381 6.88 -9.93 -33.93
N LEU A 382 5.95 -9.10 -34.41
CA LEU A 382 4.60 -8.98 -33.85
C LEU A 382 3.76 -10.23 -34.15
N GLU A 383 3.26 -10.86 -33.09
CA GLU A 383 2.33 -11.99 -33.15
C GLU A 383 0.94 -11.52 -32.71
N LEU A 384 -0.06 -11.68 -33.57
CA LEU A 384 -1.44 -11.31 -33.29
C LEU A 384 -2.26 -12.53 -32.90
N MET A 385 -2.89 -12.47 -31.73
CA MET A 385 -3.91 -13.42 -31.31
C MET A 385 -5.28 -12.80 -31.60
N VAL A 386 -5.89 -13.19 -32.71
CA VAL A 386 -7.17 -12.64 -33.17
C VAL A 386 -8.31 -13.49 -32.61
N VAL A 387 -9.26 -12.84 -31.96
CA VAL A 387 -10.46 -13.44 -31.37
C VAL A 387 -11.67 -12.96 -32.17
N ASP A 388 -12.25 -13.84 -32.97
CA ASP A 388 -13.48 -13.58 -33.74
C ASP A 388 -14.70 -13.95 -32.90
N CYS A 389 -15.44 -12.94 -32.42
CA CYS A 389 -16.63 -13.14 -31.60
C CYS A 389 -17.89 -13.20 -32.47
N ALA A 390 -18.80 -14.14 -32.21
CA ALA A 390 -20.09 -14.22 -32.89
C ALA A 390 -20.98 -13.00 -32.62
N GLY A 391 -21.65 -12.45 -33.64
CA GLY A 391 -22.53 -11.28 -33.48
C GLY A 391 -23.92 -11.59 -32.86
N GLN A 392 -24.21 -12.83 -32.48
CA GLN A 392 -25.54 -13.21 -31.99
C GLN A 392 -25.72 -12.79 -30.52
N LYS A 393 -26.84 -12.15 -30.18
CA LYS A 393 -27.12 -11.63 -28.83
C LYS A 393 -26.94 -12.67 -27.71
N LYS A 394 -27.22 -13.95 -27.98
CA LYS A 394 -27.04 -15.07 -27.02
C LYS A 394 -25.60 -15.29 -26.54
N TYR A 395 -24.60 -14.84 -27.32
CA TYR A 395 -23.18 -14.97 -26.97
C TYR A 395 -22.59 -13.70 -26.32
N GLN A 396 -23.33 -12.59 -26.23
CA GLN A 396 -22.83 -11.34 -25.65
C GLN A 396 -22.32 -11.50 -24.21
N MET A 397 -22.94 -12.36 -23.39
CA MET A 397 -22.43 -12.67 -22.04
C MET A 397 -21.09 -13.42 -22.05
N THR A 398 -20.79 -14.18 -23.10
CA THR A 398 -19.53 -14.93 -23.20
C THR A 398 -18.38 -14.06 -23.68
N HIS A 399 -18.63 -13.04 -24.51
CA HIS A 399 -17.60 -12.11 -25.01
C HIS A 399 -16.84 -11.41 -23.88
N GLN A 400 -17.54 -11.17 -22.77
CA GLN A 400 -17.04 -10.60 -21.54
C GLN A 400 -15.82 -11.35 -20.96
N LEU A 401 -15.67 -12.65 -21.22
CA LEU A 401 -14.53 -13.46 -20.79
C LEU A 401 -13.26 -13.23 -21.62
N PHE A 402 -13.41 -12.63 -22.80
CA PHE A 402 -12.31 -12.45 -23.75
C PHE A 402 -11.82 -11.00 -23.84
N LEU A 403 -12.48 -10.07 -23.13
CA LEU A 403 -11.99 -8.70 -22.99
C LEU A 403 -10.84 -8.69 -21.96
N SER A 404 -9.69 -8.14 -22.35
CA SER A 404 -8.52 -7.99 -21.47
C SER A 404 -7.84 -6.65 -21.70
N GLU A 405 -7.23 -6.09 -20.66
CA GLU A 405 -6.44 -4.87 -20.77
C GLU A 405 -5.27 -5.05 -21.75
N GLY A 406 -4.92 -3.99 -22.47
CA GLY A 406 -3.86 -4.02 -23.49
C GLY A 406 -4.24 -4.65 -24.84
N ALA A 407 -5.46 -5.18 -24.99
CA ALA A 407 -5.97 -5.66 -26.28
C ALA A 407 -6.39 -4.50 -27.21
N LEU A 408 -6.32 -4.74 -28.52
CA LEU A 408 -6.94 -3.91 -29.54
C LEU A 408 -8.35 -4.44 -29.83
N PHE A 409 -9.37 -3.59 -29.76
CA PHE A 409 -10.74 -3.95 -30.10
C PHE A 409 -11.08 -3.42 -31.49
N ILE A 410 -11.47 -4.31 -32.40
CA ILE A 410 -11.94 -3.95 -33.74
C ILE A 410 -13.46 -4.11 -33.75
N LEU A 411 -14.18 -3.04 -34.06
CA LEU A 411 -15.63 -3.04 -34.18
C LEU A 411 -16.02 -2.99 -35.66
N ALA A 412 -16.43 -4.12 -36.20
CA ALA A 412 -16.90 -4.22 -37.59
C ALA A 412 -18.33 -3.68 -37.69
N VAL A 413 -18.59 -2.83 -38.68
CA VAL A 413 -19.89 -2.21 -38.94
C VAL A 413 -20.28 -2.48 -40.39
N ASP A 414 -21.41 -3.13 -40.64
CA ASP A 414 -21.95 -3.26 -41.99
C ASP A 414 -22.50 -1.90 -42.43
N LEU A 415 -21.77 -1.24 -43.33
CA LEU A 415 -22.13 0.10 -43.78
C LEU A 415 -23.27 0.07 -44.79
N PHE A 416 -23.43 -1.01 -45.54
CA PHE A 416 -24.54 -1.16 -46.48
C PHE A 416 -25.88 -1.15 -45.73
N ARG A 417 -25.97 -1.93 -44.64
CA ARG A 417 -27.19 -2.02 -43.79
C ARG A 417 -27.32 -0.88 -42.78
N TYR A 418 -26.26 -0.11 -42.53
CA TYR A 418 -26.32 1.03 -41.62
C TYR A 418 -27.23 2.14 -42.17
N GLY A 419 -28.33 2.41 -41.47
CA GLY A 419 -29.19 3.57 -41.72
C GLY A 419 -28.76 4.77 -40.89
N PHE A 420 -28.61 5.96 -41.48
CA PHE A 420 -28.27 7.18 -40.73
C PHE A 420 -29.51 8.02 -40.35
N ASP A 421 -30.70 7.58 -40.77
CA ASP A 421 -31.97 8.27 -40.54
C ASP A 421 -32.55 8.07 -39.13
N SER A 422 -32.02 7.09 -38.37
CA SER A 422 -32.46 6.79 -37.01
C SER A 422 -31.29 6.75 -36.01
N PRO A 423 -31.43 7.36 -34.82
CA PRO A 423 -30.44 7.24 -33.75
C PRO A 423 -30.26 5.79 -33.24
N GLU A 424 -31.29 4.96 -33.38
CA GLU A 424 -31.31 3.55 -32.99
C GLU A 424 -30.27 2.75 -33.77
N SER A 425 -30.11 3.02 -35.06
CA SER A 425 -29.12 2.38 -35.92
C SER A 425 -27.69 2.57 -35.40
N TYR A 426 -27.34 3.78 -34.93
CA TYR A 426 -26.05 4.01 -34.29
C TYR A 426 -25.88 3.17 -33.03
N GLN A 427 -26.90 3.15 -32.16
CA GLN A 427 -26.81 2.44 -30.89
C GLN A 427 -26.66 0.93 -31.08
N GLU A 428 -27.42 0.34 -31.98
CA GLU A 428 -27.35 -1.10 -32.26
C GLU A 428 -26.02 -1.50 -32.88
N ASN A 429 -25.55 -0.76 -33.89
CA ASN A 429 -24.35 -1.16 -34.64
C ASN A 429 -23.04 -0.71 -33.98
N VAL A 430 -23.05 0.35 -33.18
CA VAL A 430 -21.83 1.00 -32.67
C VAL A 430 -21.90 1.29 -31.17
N GLY A 431 -22.89 2.07 -30.73
CA GLY A 431 -22.92 2.66 -29.39
C GLY A 431 -22.96 1.65 -28.24
N GLN A 432 -23.77 0.59 -28.37
CA GLN A 432 -23.88 -0.46 -27.35
C GLN A 432 -22.58 -1.26 -27.22
N TRP A 433 -21.89 -1.51 -28.34
CA TRP A 433 -20.62 -2.24 -28.35
C TRP A 433 -19.48 -1.43 -27.72
N ILE A 434 -19.40 -0.12 -28.00
CA ILE A 434 -18.48 0.78 -27.31
C ILE A 434 -18.74 0.78 -25.80
N SER A 435 -20.01 0.87 -25.40
CA SER A 435 -20.42 0.86 -23.99
C SER A 435 -20.06 -0.46 -23.30
N LEU A 436 -20.24 -1.60 -23.98
CA LEU A 436 -19.88 -2.92 -23.47
C LEU A 436 -18.38 -3.03 -23.17
N VAL A 437 -17.53 -2.54 -24.08
CA VAL A 437 -16.07 -2.57 -23.90
C VAL A 437 -15.64 -1.58 -22.82
N ALA A 438 -16.14 -0.34 -22.87
CA ALA A 438 -15.81 0.72 -21.92
C ALA A 438 -16.23 0.39 -20.48
N ALA A 439 -17.31 -0.37 -20.30
CA ALA A 439 -17.77 -0.80 -18.98
C ALA A 439 -16.82 -1.79 -18.28
N ARG A 440 -15.94 -2.47 -19.03
CA ARG A 440 -15.04 -3.51 -18.48
C ARG A 440 -13.56 -3.18 -18.60
N ILE A 441 -13.16 -2.49 -19.66
CA ILE A 441 -11.75 -2.27 -19.97
C ILE A 441 -11.43 -0.79 -19.83
N PRO A 442 -10.69 -0.40 -18.77
CA PRO A 442 -10.22 0.97 -18.65
C PRO A 442 -9.29 1.28 -19.81
N ARG A 443 -9.44 2.48 -20.38
CA ARG A 443 -8.62 3.02 -21.47
C ARG A 443 -8.57 2.11 -22.71
N ALA A 444 -9.68 1.43 -23.01
CA ALA A 444 -9.78 0.55 -24.17
C ALA A 444 -9.43 1.27 -25.48
N ARG A 445 -8.73 0.58 -26.39
CA ARG A 445 -8.46 1.07 -27.75
C ARG A 445 -9.42 0.42 -28.72
N ILE A 446 -10.36 1.20 -29.26
CA ILE A 446 -11.42 0.73 -30.15
C ILE A 446 -11.20 1.32 -31.55
N LEU A 447 -11.06 0.45 -32.54
CA LEU A 447 -10.99 0.79 -33.95
C LEU A 447 -12.30 0.37 -34.63
N VAL A 448 -13.07 1.33 -35.09
CA VAL A 448 -14.30 1.10 -35.86
C VAL A 448 -13.94 0.95 -37.33
N VAL A 449 -14.36 -0.17 -37.93
CA VAL A 449 -14.05 -0.54 -39.31
C VAL A 449 -15.37 -0.75 -40.07
N PRO A 450 -15.73 0.16 -40.98
CA PRO A 450 -16.84 -0.06 -41.90
C PRO A 450 -16.53 -1.19 -42.88
N THR A 451 -17.51 -2.06 -43.12
CA THR A 451 -17.47 -3.23 -44.01
C THR A 451 -18.61 -3.13 -45.02
N HIS A 452 -18.60 -3.98 -46.07
CA HIS A 452 -19.61 -3.99 -47.13
C HIS A 452 -19.74 -2.63 -47.84
N ILE A 453 -18.63 -1.91 -47.96
CA ILE A 453 -18.58 -0.60 -48.62
C ILE A 453 -18.84 -0.75 -50.12
N ASP A 454 -18.35 -1.84 -50.70
CA ASP A 454 -18.54 -2.26 -52.09
C ASP A 454 -20.00 -2.51 -52.47
N GLU A 455 -20.87 -2.80 -51.50
CA GLU A 455 -22.32 -2.93 -51.71
C GLU A 455 -23.06 -1.58 -51.69
N CYS A 456 -22.42 -0.51 -51.22
CA CYS A 456 -23.02 0.82 -51.22
C CYS A 456 -23.02 1.43 -52.63
N HIS A 457 -24.19 1.84 -53.13
CA HIS A 457 -24.35 2.26 -54.53
C HIS A 457 -23.79 3.66 -54.85
N TYR A 458 -23.66 4.56 -53.87
CA TYR A 458 -23.22 5.94 -54.06
C TYR A 458 -22.13 6.33 -53.06
N GLU A 459 -21.04 6.94 -53.54
CA GLU A 459 -19.91 7.40 -52.70
C GLU A 459 -20.34 8.48 -51.70
N GLU A 460 -21.29 9.35 -52.09
CA GLU A 460 -21.86 10.38 -51.22
C GLU A 460 -22.58 9.78 -50.00
N ASP A 461 -23.30 8.66 -50.18
CA ASP A 461 -24.01 7.97 -49.09
C ASP A 461 -23.02 7.36 -48.10
N ILE A 462 -21.91 6.83 -48.60
CA ILE A 462 -20.87 6.28 -47.75
C ILE A 462 -20.27 7.36 -46.85
N ASP A 463 -19.89 8.51 -47.44
CA ASP A 463 -19.32 9.62 -46.70
C ASP A 463 -20.30 10.19 -45.66
N LEU A 464 -21.59 10.19 -45.94
CA LEU A 464 -22.63 10.59 -45.00
C LEU A 464 -22.76 9.60 -43.83
N LYS A 465 -22.80 8.30 -44.11
CA LYS A 465 -22.86 7.24 -43.08
C LYS A 465 -21.63 7.28 -42.17
N VAL A 466 -20.43 7.40 -42.73
CA VAL A 466 -19.18 7.49 -41.96
C VAL A 466 -19.15 8.77 -41.11
N ARG A 467 -19.55 9.92 -41.66
CA ARG A 467 -19.68 11.17 -40.90
C ARG A 467 -20.68 11.05 -39.76
N ASN A 468 -21.82 10.41 -40.01
CA ASN A 468 -22.84 10.17 -38.98
C ASN A 468 -22.27 9.33 -37.82
N ILE A 469 -21.56 8.23 -38.11
CA ILE A 469 -20.91 7.41 -37.07
C ILE A 469 -19.89 8.25 -36.28
N LEU A 470 -19.03 9.02 -36.97
CA LEU A 470 -18.02 9.87 -36.33
C LEU A 470 -18.60 10.92 -35.39
N VAL A 471 -19.71 11.57 -35.78
CA VAL A 471 -20.39 12.57 -34.95
C VAL A 471 -20.97 11.91 -33.71
N ASN A 472 -21.73 10.83 -33.86
CA ASN A 472 -22.32 10.12 -32.74
C ASN A 472 -21.26 9.52 -31.79
N MET A 473 -20.11 9.06 -32.30
CA MET A 473 -18.99 8.61 -31.45
C MET A 473 -18.40 9.74 -30.60
N LYS A 474 -18.30 10.95 -31.16
CA LYS A 474 -17.84 12.12 -30.42
C LYS A 474 -18.85 12.53 -29.36
N GLU A 475 -20.13 12.60 -29.72
CA GLU A 475 -21.22 12.92 -28.80
C GLU A 475 -21.28 11.91 -27.64
N GLN A 476 -21.22 10.61 -27.93
CA GLN A 476 -21.19 9.57 -26.90
C GLN A 476 -19.99 9.72 -25.95
N ARG A 477 -18.81 10.09 -26.47
CA ARG A 477 -17.64 10.37 -25.63
C ARG A 477 -17.85 11.59 -24.75
N GLU A 478 -18.44 12.65 -25.29
CA GLU A 478 -18.75 13.87 -24.53
C GLU A 478 -19.80 13.61 -23.45
N GLU A 479 -20.79 12.75 -23.72
CA GLU A 479 -21.77 12.28 -22.74
C GLU A 479 -21.08 11.52 -21.59
N MET A 480 -20.19 10.58 -21.90
CA MET A 480 -19.41 9.86 -20.88
C MET A 480 -18.59 10.82 -20.00
N VAL A 481 -17.96 11.83 -20.60
CA VAL A 481 -17.24 12.88 -19.85
C VAL A 481 -18.21 13.69 -18.97
N SER A 482 -19.36 14.08 -19.52
CA SER A 482 -20.39 14.86 -18.82
C SER A 482 -20.95 14.10 -17.61
N GLU A 483 -21.16 12.80 -17.72
CA GLU A 483 -21.58 11.95 -16.59
C GLU A 483 -20.54 11.89 -15.48
N ILE A 484 -19.27 11.74 -15.83
CA ILE A 484 -18.16 11.77 -14.85
C ILE A 484 -18.10 13.15 -14.18
N ASP A 485 -18.18 14.23 -14.96
CA ASP A 485 -18.15 15.59 -14.42
C ASP A 485 -19.37 15.87 -13.51
N LYS A 486 -20.54 15.29 -13.80
CA LYS A 486 -21.73 15.32 -12.91
C LYS A 486 -21.47 14.57 -11.60
N LYS A 487 -20.86 13.37 -11.66
CA LYS A 487 -20.47 12.60 -10.45
C LYS A 487 -19.48 13.39 -9.60
N ILE A 488 -18.45 13.99 -10.21
CA ILE A 488 -17.48 14.86 -9.52
C ILE A 488 -18.19 16.04 -8.84
N LYS A 489 -19.10 16.72 -9.55
CA LYS A 489 -19.88 17.84 -8.97
C LYS A 489 -20.76 17.38 -7.81
N HIS A 490 -21.35 16.20 -7.89
CA HIS A 490 -22.16 15.62 -6.81
C HIS A 490 -21.31 15.31 -5.58
N VAL A 491 -20.18 14.63 -5.77
CA VAL A 491 -19.22 14.31 -4.69
C VAL A 491 -18.71 15.59 -4.02
N LYS A 492 -18.32 16.62 -4.78
CA LYS A 492 -17.92 17.92 -4.20
C LYS A 492 -18.98 18.58 -3.35
N LYS A 493 -20.27 18.39 -3.66
CA LYS A 493 -21.37 18.94 -2.85
C LYS A 493 -21.53 18.24 -1.49
N THR A 494 -20.95 17.05 -1.31
CA THR A 494 -20.99 16.29 -0.04
C THR A 494 -19.85 16.62 0.92
N GLU A 495 -18.94 17.52 0.51
CA GLU A 495 -17.80 18.00 1.31
C GLU A 495 -18.29 18.61 2.64
N GLY A 496 -17.74 18.10 3.75
CA GLY A 496 -18.03 18.57 5.11
C GLY A 496 -19.34 18.10 5.76
N HIS A 497 -20.16 17.28 5.07
CA HIS A 497 -21.44 16.80 5.61
C HIS A 497 -21.42 15.32 6.05
N CYS A 498 -20.73 14.45 5.31
CA CYS A 498 -20.70 13.00 5.61
C CYS A 498 -19.34 12.31 5.35
N ILE A 499 -18.41 12.94 4.62
CA ILE A 499 -17.14 12.32 4.22
C ILE A 499 -15.98 13.22 4.66
N PRO A 500 -14.97 12.70 5.39
CA PRO A 500 -13.75 13.44 5.73
C PRO A 500 -13.01 13.95 4.49
N SER A 501 -12.37 15.12 4.59
CA SER A 501 -11.72 15.80 3.44
C SER A 501 -10.64 14.97 2.74
N GLU A 502 -9.93 14.10 3.45
CA GLU A 502 -8.92 13.21 2.84
C GLU A 502 -9.53 12.08 2.03
N GLU A 503 -10.65 11.52 2.50
CA GLU A 503 -11.38 10.45 1.79
C GLU A 503 -12.09 11.03 0.57
N LEU A 504 -12.64 12.24 0.69
CA LEU A 504 -13.17 12.99 -0.43
C LEU A 504 -12.11 13.25 -1.52
N ALA A 505 -10.89 13.63 -1.13
CA ALA A 505 -9.80 13.85 -2.06
C ALA A 505 -9.44 12.57 -2.84
N LYS A 506 -9.43 11.40 -2.18
CA LYS A 506 -9.24 10.10 -2.83
C LYS A 506 -10.37 9.77 -3.82
N ILE A 507 -11.63 9.98 -3.45
CA ILE A 507 -12.79 9.74 -4.33
C ILE A 507 -12.75 10.68 -5.55
N LEU A 508 -12.38 11.94 -5.35
CA LEU A 508 -12.23 12.90 -6.44
C LEU A 508 -11.09 12.53 -7.39
N GLU A 509 -9.98 12.00 -6.87
CA GLU A 509 -8.88 11.53 -7.70
C GLU A 509 -9.27 10.27 -8.48
N GLN A 510 -9.97 9.32 -7.87
CA GLN A 510 -10.54 8.15 -8.57
C GLN A 510 -11.46 8.56 -9.74
N HIS A 511 -12.31 9.59 -9.55
CA HIS A 511 -13.15 10.08 -10.64
C HIS A 511 -12.38 10.85 -11.71
N ARG A 512 -11.24 11.47 -11.39
CA ARG A 512 -10.34 12.06 -12.40
C ARG A 512 -9.65 10.98 -13.21
N GLU A 513 -9.14 9.94 -12.56
CA GLU A 513 -8.57 8.76 -13.21
C GLU A 513 -9.60 8.07 -14.14
N GLN A 514 -10.89 8.04 -13.76
CA GLN A 514 -11.96 7.55 -14.64
C GLN A 514 -12.05 8.30 -15.98
N LYS A 515 -11.71 9.60 -16.00
CA LYS A 515 -11.70 10.42 -17.23
C LYS A 515 -10.54 10.03 -18.14
N ASP A 516 -9.37 9.77 -17.56
CA ASP A 516 -8.18 9.28 -18.28
C ASP A 516 -8.35 7.83 -18.77
N ASN A 517 -9.25 7.08 -18.12
CA ASN A 517 -9.64 5.71 -18.46
C ASN A 517 -10.78 5.61 -19.49
N LEU A 518 -11.26 6.71 -20.06
CA LEU A 518 -12.24 6.64 -21.16
C LEU A 518 -11.63 5.96 -22.40
N PRO A 519 -12.46 5.27 -23.22
CA PRO A 519 -11.97 4.58 -24.40
C PRO A 519 -11.38 5.57 -25.42
N VAL A 520 -10.27 5.17 -26.04
CA VAL A 520 -9.69 5.83 -27.19
C VAL A 520 -10.30 5.21 -28.43
N MET A 521 -11.07 6.00 -29.16
CA MET A 521 -11.84 5.54 -30.31
C MET A 521 -11.32 6.18 -31.59
N SER A 522 -11.20 5.37 -32.63
CA SER A 522 -10.84 5.81 -33.98
C SER A 522 -11.71 5.09 -35.00
N LEU A 523 -11.95 5.73 -36.13
CA LEU A 523 -12.63 5.12 -37.27
C LEU A 523 -11.68 5.21 -38.47
N GLN A 524 -11.45 4.10 -39.14
CA GLN A 524 -10.71 4.08 -40.40
C GLN A 524 -11.63 3.70 -41.54
N TYR A 525 -11.66 4.58 -42.54
CA TYR A 525 -12.39 4.43 -43.78
C TYR A 525 -11.56 5.16 -44.85
N LYS A 526 -10.73 4.38 -45.56
CA LYS A 526 -9.97 4.64 -46.81
C LYS A 526 -8.70 3.82 -46.84
#